data_AF-A0A9K3LK72-F1
#
_entry.id   AF-A0A9K3LK72-F1
#
_cell.length_a   1.000
_cell.length_b   1.000
_cell.length_c   1.000
_cell.angle_alpha   90.00
_cell.angle_beta   90.00
_cell.angle_gamma   90.00
#
_symmetry.space_group_name_H-M   'P 1'
#
loop_
_entity.id
_entity.type
_entity.pdbx_description
1 polymer ?
#
loop_
_entity_poly.entity_id
_entity_poly.type
_entity_poly.pdbx_seq_one_letter_code
_entity_poly.pdbx_strand_id
1 'polypeptide(L)'
;MSGISSNRSSPTSHSADSSRDSPVAIGDNVEAAATVMTETANAVTETELAYIARNNSIRILVVLSHGLKKDDGSDLIDIKTEEPWKSIPRIEIKPTADMLKAEIKRRHKAFGLPKPEPRPASWRTSKISQWLYDHPIEKEADLDFLKKTIANCRQISEEAAVHRQLERDATSSNWTGKDPYLRLIHCIVDDSIKESFIKRNDIQPGRMQIENRNREKTVWEAIANLWNDPGFAPVTEGGLAELHFDFIPSIAVPYEKVSSMNPATPQFVQNKITGMVTSLTRIISNWERSGQGDGGFHEDGAIESGMADRSTAHLLVKMPNAHSTLIRSCE
;
A
#
# COMPACT_ATOMS: atom_id res chain seq x y z
N MET A 1 50.88 -24.98 35.60
CA MET A 1 52.17 -25.63 35.32
C MET A 1 52.09 -26.24 33.93
N SER A 2 52.96 -25.77 33.03
CA SER A 2 53.46 -26.44 31.80
C SER A 2 52.44 -26.77 30.70
N GLY A 3 52.59 -26.43 29.42
CA GLY A 3 53.71 -25.87 28.68
C GLY A 3 53.35 -25.71 27.19
N ILE A 4 54.13 -24.89 26.51
CA ILE A 4 54.02 -24.32 25.15
C ILE A 4 54.76 -25.18 24.10
N SER A 5 54.31 -25.19 22.84
CA SER A 5 55.11 -25.05 21.57
C SER A 5 54.22 -25.38 20.36
N SER A 6 53.98 -24.56 19.33
CA SER A 6 54.81 -23.71 18.44
C SER A 6 55.64 -24.46 17.38
N ASN A 7 55.32 -24.21 16.10
CA ASN A 7 56.18 -23.95 14.91
C ASN A 7 55.37 -24.30 13.64
N ARG A 8 55.05 -23.44 12.66
CA ARG A 8 55.74 -22.39 11.88
C ARG A 8 56.96 -22.89 11.10
N SER A 9 56.86 -22.99 9.76
CA SER A 9 57.59 -22.15 8.77
C SER A 9 57.59 -22.76 7.36
N SER A 10 57.25 -21.93 6.36
CA SER A 10 57.55 -22.08 4.92
C SER A 10 59.02 -21.69 4.64
N PRO A 11 59.45 -21.27 3.43
CA PRO A 11 59.37 -21.79 2.05
C PRO A 11 60.76 -21.80 1.35
N THR A 12 60.96 -22.43 0.19
CA THR A 12 61.98 -21.95 -0.80
C THR A 12 61.74 -22.47 -2.23
N SER A 13 61.94 -21.57 -3.19
CA SER A 13 61.96 -21.72 -4.65
C SER A 13 63.35 -22.14 -5.17
N HIS A 14 63.44 -22.70 -6.38
CA HIS A 14 64.49 -22.39 -7.38
C HIS A 14 64.18 -22.95 -8.77
N SER A 15 64.67 -22.21 -9.77
CA SER A 15 64.40 -22.27 -11.23
C SER A 15 65.55 -22.94 -12.01
N ALA A 16 65.38 -22.99 -13.36
CA ALA A 16 66.37 -23.18 -14.45
C ALA A 16 66.61 -24.65 -14.90
N ASP A 17 66.81 -25.03 -16.18
CA ASP A 17 66.90 -24.37 -17.50
C ASP A 17 67.12 -25.45 -18.61
N SER A 18 66.78 -25.14 -19.88
CA SER A 18 67.29 -25.65 -21.18
C SER A 18 67.13 -27.15 -21.55
N SER A 19 66.91 -27.61 -22.80
CA SER A 19 67.26 -27.08 -24.15
C SER A 19 66.67 -27.94 -25.31
N ARG A 20 66.47 -27.34 -26.51
CA ARG A 20 66.50 -27.91 -27.91
C ARG A 20 65.40 -28.92 -28.33
N ASP A 21 64.77 -28.91 -29.52
CA ASP A 21 65.20 -28.60 -30.90
C ASP A 21 63.98 -28.22 -31.80
N SER A 22 64.25 -27.56 -32.94
CA SER A 22 63.30 -26.96 -33.91
C SER A 22 62.86 -27.92 -35.07
N PRO A 23 62.32 -27.44 -36.22
CA PRO A 23 60.90 -27.28 -36.61
C PRO A 23 60.48 -28.12 -37.85
N VAL A 24 59.22 -28.12 -38.32
CA VAL A 24 58.82 -28.25 -39.76
C VAL A 24 57.29 -28.10 -40.00
N ALA A 25 56.96 -27.21 -40.94
CA ALA A 25 55.86 -27.10 -41.92
C ALA A 25 54.35 -27.31 -41.60
N ILE A 26 53.62 -26.19 -41.70
CA ILE A 26 52.46 -25.87 -42.56
C ILE A 26 51.74 -27.06 -43.22
N GLY A 27 50.45 -27.21 -42.90
CA GLY A 27 49.46 -27.97 -43.67
C GLY A 27 48.05 -27.66 -43.17
N ASP A 28 47.25 -27.06 -44.03
CA ASP A 28 45.85 -26.70 -43.81
C ASP A 28 44.96 -27.89 -43.43
N ASN A 29 43.78 -27.55 -42.89
CA ASN A 29 42.52 -28.28 -42.87
C ASN A 29 42.08 -28.87 -41.51
N VAL A 30 41.31 -28.07 -40.75
CA VAL A 30 40.36 -28.60 -39.77
C VAL A 30 39.04 -27.85 -39.89
N GLU A 31 38.15 -28.42 -40.71
CA GLU A 31 36.71 -28.24 -40.60
C GLU A 31 36.25 -29.00 -39.35
N ALA A 32 36.01 -28.28 -38.25
CA ALA A 32 35.32 -28.82 -37.08
C ALA A 32 34.61 -27.70 -36.30
N ALA A 33 33.29 -27.68 -36.46
CA ALA A 33 32.29 -27.33 -35.44
C ALA A 33 32.56 -26.07 -34.60
N ALA A 34 32.11 -24.92 -35.10
CA ALA A 34 31.74 -23.78 -34.28
C ALA A 34 30.25 -23.46 -34.50
N THR A 35 29.39 -24.29 -33.93
CA THR A 35 28.01 -23.90 -33.60
C THR A 35 27.95 -23.89 -32.09
N VAL A 36 27.74 -22.71 -31.50
CA VAL A 36 27.00 -22.46 -30.25
C VAL A 36 27.32 -21.04 -29.75
N MET A 37 26.23 -20.28 -29.53
CA MET A 37 26.08 -19.05 -28.75
C MET A 37 26.69 -17.77 -29.33
N THR A 38 25.97 -17.16 -30.28
CA THR A 38 25.90 -15.69 -30.28
C THR A 38 24.88 -15.28 -29.22
N GLU A 39 25.37 -14.80 -28.08
CA GLU A 39 24.63 -13.96 -27.16
C GLU A 39 24.00 -12.80 -27.95
N THR A 40 22.69 -12.87 -28.16
CA THR A 40 21.96 -11.76 -28.78
C THR A 40 21.89 -10.64 -27.76
N ALA A 41 22.71 -9.61 -27.97
CA ALA A 41 22.57 -8.33 -27.30
C ALA A 41 21.09 -7.89 -27.29
N ASN A 42 20.61 -7.37 -26.16
CA ASN A 42 19.29 -6.76 -25.97
C ASN A 42 19.03 -5.61 -26.96
N ALA A 43 18.73 -5.94 -28.21
CA ALA A 43 18.26 -4.98 -29.19
C ALA A 43 16.79 -4.69 -28.86
N VAL A 44 16.52 -3.47 -28.39
CA VAL A 44 15.17 -2.97 -28.14
C VAL A 44 14.36 -3.13 -29.42
N THR A 45 13.25 -3.85 -29.34
CA THR A 45 12.45 -4.20 -30.52
C THR A 45 11.63 -3.02 -31.04
N GLU A 46 11.18 -3.06 -32.30
CA GLU A 46 10.34 -1.98 -32.86
C GLU A 46 9.00 -1.85 -32.12
N THR A 47 8.46 -2.97 -31.62
CA THR A 47 7.25 -2.99 -30.79
C THR A 47 7.50 -2.41 -29.40
N GLU A 48 8.65 -2.74 -28.79
CA GLU A 48 9.06 -2.15 -27.52
C GLU A 48 9.27 -0.63 -27.62
N LEU A 49 9.93 -0.15 -28.67
CA LEU A 49 10.06 1.28 -28.94
C LEU A 49 8.69 1.95 -29.11
N ALA A 50 7.77 1.31 -29.83
CA ALA A 50 6.42 1.82 -30.04
C ALA A 50 5.57 1.85 -28.76
N TYR A 51 5.84 0.95 -27.81
CA TYR A 51 5.23 0.90 -26.49
C TYR A 51 5.77 2.02 -25.58
N ILE A 52 7.11 2.15 -25.51
CA ILE A 52 7.81 3.17 -24.72
C ILE A 52 7.45 4.58 -25.20
N ALA A 53 7.48 4.82 -26.51
CA ALA A 53 7.15 6.12 -27.10
C ALA A 53 5.72 6.59 -26.78
N ARG A 54 4.85 5.68 -26.34
CA ARG A 54 3.47 5.96 -25.94
C ARG A 54 3.23 5.72 -24.46
N ASN A 55 4.27 6.00 -23.67
CA ASN A 55 4.26 6.03 -22.22
C ASN A 55 3.83 4.72 -21.56
N ASN A 56 4.22 3.58 -22.16
CA ASN A 56 3.93 2.25 -21.61
C ASN A 56 2.44 2.05 -21.29
N SER A 57 1.56 2.67 -22.09
CA SER A 57 0.12 2.68 -21.81
C SER A 57 -0.49 1.30 -22.04
N ILE A 58 -1.34 0.86 -21.11
CA ILE A 58 -2.10 -0.39 -21.25
C ILE A 58 -2.97 -0.41 -22.51
N ARG A 59 -3.49 0.74 -22.96
CA ARG A 59 -4.22 0.82 -24.24
C ARG A 59 -3.32 0.46 -25.41
N ILE A 60 -2.06 0.88 -25.37
CA ILE A 60 -1.09 0.59 -26.42
C ILE A 60 -0.68 -0.87 -26.36
N LEU A 61 -0.55 -1.46 -25.17
CA LEU A 61 -0.35 -2.89 -25.05
C LEU A 61 -1.48 -3.69 -25.73
N VAL A 62 -2.74 -3.27 -25.55
CA VAL A 62 -3.90 -3.87 -26.23
C VAL A 62 -3.86 -3.65 -27.75
N VAL A 63 -3.43 -2.46 -28.22
CA VAL A 63 -3.28 -2.16 -29.65
C VAL A 63 -2.23 -3.06 -30.30
N LEU A 64 -1.04 -3.16 -29.67
CA LEU A 64 0.07 -3.96 -30.20
C LEU A 64 -0.28 -5.45 -30.21
N SER A 65 -1.06 -5.91 -29.22
CA SER A 65 -1.50 -7.30 -29.10
C SER A 65 -2.71 -7.65 -29.97
N HIS A 66 -3.27 -6.71 -30.73
CA HIS A 66 -4.46 -6.95 -31.54
C HIS A 66 -4.17 -7.97 -32.65
N GLY A 67 -4.99 -9.02 -32.73
CA GLY A 67 -4.79 -10.13 -33.68
C GLY A 67 -3.85 -11.23 -33.19
N LEU A 68 -3.18 -11.05 -32.04
CA LEU A 68 -2.35 -12.10 -31.47
C LEU A 68 -3.21 -13.10 -30.69
N LYS A 69 -2.88 -14.39 -30.84
CA LYS A 69 -3.57 -15.50 -30.21
C LYS A 69 -2.65 -16.21 -29.21
N LYS A 70 -3.25 -16.80 -28.18
CA LYS A 70 -2.59 -17.78 -27.30
C LYS A 70 -2.58 -19.15 -27.97
N ASP A 71 -1.90 -20.10 -27.35
CA ASP A 71 -1.82 -21.49 -27.83
C ASP A 71 -3.20 -22.20 -27.85
N ASP A 72 -4.15 -21.72 -27.05
CA ASP A 72 -5.55 -22.20 -27.02
C ASP A 72 -6.45 -21.58 -28.10
N GLY A 73 -5.93 -20.69 -28.94
CA GLY A 73 -6.68 -19.99 -29.99
C GLY A 73 -7.49 -18.78 -29.51
N SER A 74 -7.49 -18.47 -28.21
CA SER A 74 -8.08 -17.25 -27.65
C SER A 74 -7.20 -16.03 -27.90
N ASP A 75 -7.75 -14.83 -27.79
CA ASP A 75 -6.99 -13.59 -27.93
C ASP A 75 -5.95 -13.45 -26.82
N LEU A 76 -4.75 -12.98 -27.15
CA LEU A 76 -3.65 -12.81 -26.19
C LEU A 76 -4.05 -11.89 -25.02
N ILE A 77 -4.86 -10.87 -25.30
CA ILE A 77 -5.53 -10.02 -24.31
C ILE A 77 -7.02 -10.00 -24.59
N ASP A 78 -7.81 -10.66 -23.75
CA ASP A 78 -9.28 -10.52 -23.77
C ASP A 78 -9.76 -9.51 -22.72
N ILE A 79 -10.04 -8.29 -23.19
CA ILE A 79 -10.57 -7.22 -22.34
C ILE A 79 -11.97 -7.54 -21.79
N LYS A 80 -12.73 -8.45 -22.39
CA LYS A 80 -14.14 -8.68 -22.05
C LYS A 80 -14.31 -9.65 -20.90
N THR A 81 -13.59 -10.76 -20.92
CA THR A 81 -13.88 -11.87 -20.01
C THR A 81 -12.76 -12.17 -19.02
N GLU A 82 -11.53 -11.78 -19.32
CA GLU A 82 -10.34 -12.23 -18.60
C GLU A 82 -9.81 -11.18 -17.62
N GLU A 83 -9.37 -11.61 -16.43
CA GLU A 83 -8.64 -10.76 -15.50
C GLU A 83 -7.15 -10.64 -15.89
N PRO A 84 -6.50 -9.50 -15.63
CA PRO A 84 -7.03 -8.31 -14.95
C PRO A 84 -7.78 -7.33 -15.89
N TRP A 85 -7.85 -7.64 -17.19
CA TRP A 85 -8.30 -6.73 -18.23
C TRP A 85 -9.77 -6.33 -18.12
N LYS A 86 -10.61 -7.26 -17.65
CA LYS A 86 -12.03 -7.06 -17.42
C LYS A 86 -12.30 -6.06 -16.30
N SER A 87 -11.48 -6.06 -15.24
CA SER A 87 -11.62 -5.17 -14.09
C SER A 87 -11.17 -3.74 -14.34
N ILE A 88 -10.40 -3.49 -15.41
CA ILE A 88 -9.93 -2.15 -15.75
C ILE A 88 -11.05 -1.36 -16.43
N PRO A 89 -11.31 -0.09 -16.03
CA PRO A 89 -12.33 0.75 -16.65
C PRO A 89 -12.21 0.75 -18.18
N ARG A 90 -13.34 0.55 -18.87
CA ARG A 90 -13.38 0.50 -20.35
C ARG A 90 -12.75 1.72 -20.99
N ILE A 91 -12.94 2.90 -20.39
CA ILE A 91 -12.34 4.13 -20.88
C ILE A 91 -10.82 4.05 -20.82
N GLU A 92 -10.23 3.42 -19.80
CA GLU A 92 -8.77 3.32 -19.62
C GLU A 92 -8.12 2.26 -20.48
N ILE A 93 -8.78 1.14 -20.77
CA ILE A 93 -8.16 0.01 -21.50
C ILE A 93 -8.53 -0.06 -22.99
N LYS A 94 -9.73 0.41 -23.38
CA LYS A 94 -10.22 0.24 -24.76
C LYS A 94 -9.45 1.14 -25.73
N PRO A 95 -8.82 0.60 -26.79
CA PRO A 95 -8.20 1.42 -27.82
C PRO A 95 -9.19 2.32 -28.55
N THR A 96 -8.75 3.52 -28.92
CA THR A 96 -9.53 4.37 -29.84
C THR A 96 -9.29 3.92 -31.29
N ALA A 97 -10.21 4.29 -32.19
CA ALA A 97 -10.07 3.98 -33.60
C ALA A 97 -8.77 4.55 -34.19
N ASP A 98 -8.37 5.75 -33.78
CA ASP A 98 -7.15 6.39 -34.31
C ASP A 98 -5.87 5.67 -33.88
N MET A 99 -5.84 5.09 -32.68
CA MET A 99 -4.73 4.27 -32.22
C MET A 99 -4.58 3.00 -33.08
N LEU A 100 -5.70 2.32 -33.38
CA LEU A 100 -5.70 1.15 -34.25
C LEU A 100 -5.30 1.49 -35.68
N LYS A 101 -5.78 2.63 -36.22
CA LYS A 101 -5.39 3.12 -37.56
C LYS A 101 -3.89 3.44 -37.62
N ALA A 102 -3.32 4.02 -36.56
CA ALA A 102 -1.89 4.28 -36.46
C ALA A 102 -1.08 2.97 -36.43
N GLU A 103 -1.59 1.94 -35.75
CA GLU A 103 -0.95 0.63 -35.72
C GLU A 103 -0.96 -0.07 -37.08
N ILE A 104 -2.03 0.03 -37.86
CA ILE A 104 -2.07 -0.48 -39.25
C ILE A 104 -0.92 0.10 -40.08
N LYS A 105 -0.73 1.43 -40.02
CA LYS A 105 0.35 2.12 -40.73
C LYS A 105 1.73 1.68 -40.23
N ARG A 106 1.87 1.49 -38.90
CA ARG A 106 3.11 0.99 -38.30
C ARG A 106 3.43 -0.40 -38.82
N ARG A 107 2.51 -1.37 -38.71
CA ARG A 107 2.72 -2.75 -39.16
C ARG A 107 3.05 -2.83 -40.65
N HIS A 108 2.33 -2.08 -41.49
CA HIS A 108 2.62 -2.03 -42.92
C HIS A 108 4.06 -1.58 -43.22
N LYS A 109 4.54 -0.53 -42.52
CA LYS A 109 5.91 -0.03 -42.67
C LYS A 109 6.94 -0.99 -42.07
N ALA A 110 6.68 -1.51 -40.87
CA ALA A 110 7.55 -2.41 -40.11
C ALA A 110 7.77 -3.77 -40.77
N PHE A 111 6.73 -4.27 -41.48
CA PHE A 111 6.75 -5.57 -42.16
C PHE A 111 7.10 -5.46 -43.64
N GLY A 112 7.22 -4.24 -44.19
CA GLY A 112 7.55 -4.03 -45.60
C GLY A 112 6.52 -4.62 -46.56
N LEU A 113 5.23 -4.56 -46.22
CA LEU A 113 4.17 -5.17 -47.02
C LEU A 113 4.08 -4.52 -48.43
N PRO A 114 3.69 -5.31 -49.45
CA PRO A 114 3.59 -4.82 -50.82
C PRO A 114 2.48 -3.76 -50.97
N LYS A 115 2.69 -2.84 -51.92
CA LYS A 115 1.71 -1.79 -52.26
C LYS A 115 0.39 -2.40 -52.78
N PRO A 116 -0.76 -1.75 -52.58
CA PRO A 116 -0.93 -0.38 -52.08
C PRO A 116 -0.91 -0.25 -50.55
N GLU A 117 -0.36 0.86 -50.05
CA GLU A 117 -0.40 1.20 -48.64
C GLU A 117 -1.85 1.30 -48.13
N PRO A 118 -2.17 0.73 -46.96
CA PRO A 118 -3.50 0.82 -46.38
C PRO A 118 -3.86 2.29 -46.10
N ARG A 119 -5.08 2.69 -46.47
CA ARG A 119 -5.64 4.02 -46.22
C ARG A 119 -6.77 3.95 -45.18
N PRO A 120 -6.46 3.75 -43.88
CA PRO A 120 -7.48 3.41 -42.90
C PRO A 120 -8.28 4.61 -42.36
N ALA A 121 -8.01 5.83 -42.83
CA ALA A 121 -8.67 7.05 -42.35
C ALA A 121 -10.20 6.96 -42.39
N SER A 122 -10.75 6.45 -43.49
CA SER A 122 -12.19 6.26 -43.73
C SER A 122 -12.72 4.86 -43.37
N TRP A 123 -11.87 3.96 -42.84
CA TRP A 123 -12.29 2.60 -42.54
C TRP A 123 -13.15 2.56 -41.27
N ARG A 124 -14.20 1.73 -41.32
CA ARG A 124 -14.99 1.37 -40.14
C ARG A 124 -14.18 0.45 -39.22
N THR A 125 -14.51 0.45 -37.93
CA THR A 125 -13.80 -0.35 -36.91
C THR A 125 -13.74 -1.84 -37.24
N SER A 126 -14.79 -2.41 -37.83
CA SER A 126 -14.80 -3.82 -38.26
C SER A 126 -13.69 -4.14 -39.26
N LYS A 127 -13.52 -3.29 -40.27
CA LYS A 127 -12.46 -3.43 -41.28
C LYS A 127 -11.06 -3.23 -40.68
N ILE A 128 -10.93 -2.29 -39.74
CA ILE A 128 -9.68 -2.03 -39.02
C ILE A 128 -9.27 -3.27 -38.22
N SER A 129 -10.19 -3.82 -37.43
CA SER A 129 -9.94 -5.03 -36.65
C SER A 129 -9.61 -6.22 -37.54
N GLN A 130 -10.38 -6.46 -38.61
CA GLN A 130 -10.12 -7.56 -39.55
C GLN A 130 -8.71 -7.46 -40.13
N TRP A 131 -8.30 -6.28 -40.60
CA TRP A 131 -6.96 -6.11 -41.17
C TRP A 131 -5.85 -6.43 -40.15
N LEU A 132 -6.03 -6.05 -38.88
CA LEU A 132 -5.07 -6.34 -37.81
C LEU A 132 -5.04 -7.82 -37.41
N TYR A 133 -6.16 -8.55 -37.57
CA TYR A 133 -6.18 -10.02 -37.44
C TYR A 133 -5.45 -10.70 -38.59
N ASP A 134 -5.62 -10.21 -39.82
CA ASP A 134 -5.01 -10.79 -41.02
C ASP A 134 -3.51 -10.50 -41.10
N HIS A 135 -3.01 -9.51 -40.36
CA HIS A 135 -1.60 -9.10 -40.33
C HIS A 135 -1.09 -9.01 -38.89
N PRO A 136 -0.97 -10.14 -38.16
CA PRO A 136 -0.46 -10.17 -36.79
C PRO A 136 1.04 -9.82 -36.75
N ILE A 137 1.55 -9.52 -35.55
CA ILE A 137 3.00 -9.40 -35.35
C ILE A 137 3.60 -10.81 -35.36
N GLU A 138 4.53 -11.08 -36.28
CA GLU A 138 5.14 -12.41 -36.46
C GLU A 138 6.57 -12.51 -35.92
N LYS A 139 7.25 -11.38 -35.72
CA LYS A 139 8.64 -11.34 -35.25
C LYS A 139 8.72 -11.89 -33.82
N GLU A 140 9.52 -12.94 -33.62
CA GLU A 140 9.65 -13.67 -32.35
C GLU A 140 10.06 -12.75 -31.19
N ALA A 141 11.05 -11.89 -31.39
CA ALA A 141 11.50 -10.94 -30.36
C ALA A 141 10.40 -9.96 -29.92
N ASP A 142 9.56 -9.48 -30.85
CA ASP A 142 8.43 -8.60 -30.53
C ASP A 142 7.32 -9.37 -29.77
N LEU A 143 7.09 -10.64 -30.14
CA LEU A 143 6.14 -11.53 -29.48
C LEU A 143 6.56 -11.85 -28.04
N ASP A 144 7.82 -12.18 -27.83
CA ASP A 144 8.37 -12.47 -26.49
C ASP A 144 8.27 -11.25 -25.57
N PHE A 145 8.59 -10.06 -26.10
CA PHE A 145 8.40 -8.80 -25.39
C PHE A 145 6.94 -8.61 -24.95
N LEU A 146 5.98 -8.79 -25.87
CA LEU A 146 4.56 -8.63 -25.57
C LEU A 146 4.08 -9.66 -24.55
N LYS A 147 4.41 -10.94 -24.73
CA LYS A 147 4.06 -12.02 -23.80
C LYS A 147 4.61 -11.74 -22.39
N LYS A 148 5.88 -11.33 -22.29
CA LYS A 148 6.53 -10.99 -21.02
C LYS A 148 5.87 -9.78 -20.35
N THR A 149 5.57 -8.73 -21.12
CA THR A 149 4.93 -7.52 -20.61
C THR A 149 3.52 -7.82 -20.09
N ILE A 150 2.75 -8.62 -20.82
CA ILE A 150 1.41 -9.07 -20.42
C ILE A 150 1.46 -9.93 -19.16
N ALA A 151 2.41 -10.88 -19.07
CA ALA A 151 2.60 -11.70 -17.88
C ALA A 151 2.93 -10.84 -16.65
N ASN A 152 3.81 -9.85 -16.81
CA ASN A 152 4.14 -8.91 -15.74
C ASN A 152 2.91 -8.10 -15.30
N CYS A 153 2.10 -7.60 -16.23
CA CYS A 153 0.86 -6.90 -15.89
C CYS A 153 -0.13 -7.78 -15.11
N ARG A 154 -0.25 -9.06 -15.44
CA ARG A 154 -1.07 -10.02 -14.69
C ARG A 154 -0.55 -10.19 -13.27
N GLN A 155 0.74 -10.47 -13.14
CA GLN A 155 1.39 -10.66 -11.84
C GLN A 155 1.22 -9.44 -10.92
N ILE A 156 1.50 -8.23 -11.43
CA ILE A 156 1.32 -6.99 -10.67
C ILE A 156 -0.13 -6.83 -10.18
N SER A 157 -1.11 -7.21 -11.02
CA SER A 157 -2.52 -7.11 -10.64
C SER A 157 -2.92 -8.12 -9.56
N GLU A 158 -2.41 -9.36 -9.66
CA GLU A 158 -2.61 -10.41 -8.66
C GLU A 158 -1.99 -10.02 -7.32
N GLU A 159 -0.74 -9.55 -7.32
CA GLU A 159 -0.05 -9.05 -6.13
C GLU A 159 -0.82 -7.89 -5.48
N ALA A 160 -1.30 -6.93 -6.28
CA ALA A 160 -2.11 -5.83 -5.78
C ALA A 160 -3.46 -6.30 -5.23
N ALA A 161 -4.07 -7.35 -5.79
CA ALA A 161 -5.32 -7.92 -5.29
C ALA A 161 -5.10 -8.63 -3.94
N VAL A 162 -4.02 -9.39 -3.80
CA VAL A 162 -3.61 -10.01 -2.53
C VAL A 162 -3.36 -8.95 -1.48
N HIS A 163 -2.61 -7.89 -1.79
CA HIS A 163 -2.36 -6.79 -0.85
C HIS A 163 -3.66 -6.11 -0.39
N ARG A 164 -4.57 -5.78 -1.31
CA ARG A 164 -5.89 -5.23 -0.97
C ARG A 164 -6.75 -6.16 -0.12
N GLN A 165 -6.58 -7.48 -0.25
CA GLN A 165 -7.26 -8.47 0.58
C GLN A 165 -6.66 -8.49 2.00
N LEU A 166 -5.33 -8.54 2.11
CA LEU A 166 -4.62 -8.47 3.39
C LEU A 166 -4.95 -7.19 4.17
N GLU A 167 -5.03 -6.05 3.49
CA GLU A 167 -5.46 -4.78 4.10
C GLU A 167 -6.90 -4.84 4.60
N ARG A 168 -7.83 -5.43 3.81
CA ARG A 168 -9.23 -5.61 4.25
C ARG A 168 -9.33 -6.53 5.46
N ASP A 169 -8.59 -7.63 5.46
CA ASP A 169 -8.57 -8.59 6.56
C ASP A 169 -7.98 -7.93 7.82
N ALA A 170 -6.94 -7.12 7.68
CA ALA A 170 -6.39 -6.31 8.77
C ALA A 170 -7.37 -5.22 9.28
N THR A 171 -8.23 -4.68 8.41
CA THR A 171 -9.19 -3.62 8.74
C THR A 171 -10.54 -4.16 9.24
N SER A 172 -10.83 -5.45 9.06
CA SER A 172 -12.03 -6.15 9.57
C SER A 172 -11.99 -6.38 11.10
N SER A 173 -11.67 -5.30 11.83
CA SER A 173 -11.18 -5.29 13.20
C SER A 173 -12.00 -6.14 14.18
N ASN A 174 -11.35 -7.17 14.73
CA ASN A 174 -11.84 -8.16 15.69
C ASN A 174 -12.28 -7.57 17.07
N TRP A 175 -12.25 -6.25 17.26
CA TRP A 175 -12.73 -5.60 18.50
C TRP A 175 -14.24 -5.40 18.44
N THR A 176 -14.97 -6.27 19.13
CA THR A 176 -16.43 -6.26 19.21
C THR A 176 -16.90 -6.18 20.67
N GLY A 177 -18.09 -5.63 20.90
CA GLY A 177 -18.61 -5.41 22.25
C GLY A 177 -17.93 -4.25 23.00
N LYS A 178 -18.27 -4.08 24.28
CA LYS A 178 -17.81 -2.96 25.12
C LYS A 178 -16.44 -3.18 25.75
N ASP A 179 -16.10 -4.43 26.07
CA ASP A 179 -14.90 -4.79 26.83
C ASP A 179 -13.57 -4.29 26.23
N PRO A 180 -13.27 -4.44 24.93
CA PRO A 180 -12.00 -3.94 24.37
C PRO A 180 -11.87 -2.41 24.48
N TYR A 181 -12.99 -1.68 24.40
CA TYR A 181 -13.02 -0.22 24.52
C TYR A 181 -12.92 0.23 25.97
N LEU A 182 -13.59 -0.46 26.91
CA LEU A 182 -13.43 -0.19 28.34
C LEU A 182 -11.98 -0.43 28.79
N ARG A 183 -11.37 -1.54 28.36
CA ARG A 183 -9.96 -1.82 28.63
C ARG A 183 -9.04 -0.73 28.06
N LEU A 184 -9.32 -0.27 26.84
CA LEU A 184 -8.58 0.82 26.21
C LEU A 184 -8.70 2.13 27.00
N ILE A 185 -9.90 2.49 27.47
CA ILE A 185 -10.12 3.67 28.30
C ILE A 185 -9.34 3.55 29.62
N HIS A 186 -9.36 2.37 30.25
CA HIS A 186 -8.56 2.11 31.44
C HIS A 186 -7.06 2.31 31.21
N CYS A 187 -6.53 1.90 30.06
CA CYS A 187 -5.13 2.17 29.71
C CYS A 187 -4.82 3.68 29.59
N ILE A 188 -5.77 4.48 29.12
CA ILE A 188 -5.58 5.94 28.96
C ILE A 188 -5.55 6.65 30.32
N VAL A 189 -6.40 6.21 31.27
CA VAL A 189 -6.50 6.82 32.60
C VAL A 189 -5.49 6.26 33.60
N ASP A 190 -4.75 5.22 33.23
CA ASP A 190 -3.66 4.68 34.03
C ASP A 190 -2.60 5.76 34.32
N ASP A 191 -2.18 5.86 35.57
CA ASP A 191 -1.29 6.94 36.04
C ASP A 191 0.05 6.96 35.29
N SER A 192 0.53 5.81 34.80
CA SER A 192 1.78 5.74 34.03
C SER A 192 1.67 6.29 32.60
N ILE A 193 0.45 6.44 32.07
CA ILE A 193 0.18 6.83 30.68
C ILE A 193 -0.47 8.22 30.61
N LYS A 194 -1.30 8.55 31.60
CA LYS A 194 -2.18 9.73 31.61
C LYS A 194 -1.46 11.03 31.25
N GLU A 195 -0.29 11.28 31.86
CA GLU A 195 0.47 12.51 31.59
C GLU A 195 0.99 12.56 30.15
N SER A 196 1.58 11.47 29.65
CA SER A 196 2.07 11.37 28.27
C SER A 196 0.92 11.48 27.26
N PHE A 197 -0.28 11.01 27.61
CA PHE A 197 -1.45 11.13 26.75
C PHE A 197 -1.97 12.56 26.67
N ILE A 198 -1.96 13.31 27.77
CA ILE A 198 -2.33 14.73 27.77
C ILE A 198 -1.36 15.53 26.90
N LYS A 199 -0.05 15.28 27.02
CA LYS A 199 1.03 15.99 26.32
C LYS A 199 1.31 15.47 24.90
N ARG A 200 0.52 14.52 24.38
CA ARG A 200 0.82 13.79 23.13
C ARG A 200 0.95 14.67 21.88
N ASN A 201 0.35 15.86 21.90
CA ASN A 201 0.38 16.82 20.79
C ASN A 201 1.36 17.97 21.04
N ASP A 202 2.08 17.97 22.15
CA ASP A 202 3.03 19.02 22.49
C ASP A 202 4.26 18.88 21.59
N ILE A 203 4.54 19.92 20.79
CA ILE A 203 5.73 19.98 19.97
C ILE A 203 6.90 20.37 20.88
N GLN A 204 7.79 19.42 21.16
CA GLN A 204 9.00 19.71 21.94
C GLN A 204 9.92 20.67 21.16
N PRO A 205 10.42 21.75 21.79
CA PRO A 205 11.31 22.70 21.13
C PRO A 205 12.73 22.10 20.96
N GLY A 206 13.07 21.68 19.74
CA GLY A 206 14.46 21.33 19.39
C GLY A 206 14.61 20.38 18.18
N ARG A 207 15.59 20.65 17.30
CA ARG A 207 15.90 19.81 16.11
C ARG A 207 16.45 18.41 16.44
N MET A 208 16.99 18.20 17.65
CA MET A 208 17.83 17.04 17.97
C MET A 208 17.09 15.71 18.20
N GLN A 209 15.78 15.71 18.45
CA GLN A 209 15.01 14.45 18.57
C GLN A 209 14.45 13.94 17.24
N ILE A 210 14.60 14.70 16.15
CA ILE A 210 14.22 14.25 14.80
C ILE A 210 15.18 13.13 14.32
N GLU A 211 16.40 13.09 14.84
CA GLU A 211 17.41 12.06 14.56
C GLU A 211 17.26 10.87 15.52
N ASN A 212 16.33 10.00 15.15
CA ASN A 212 15.77 8.79 15.77
C ASN A 212 16.77 7.71 16.27
N ARG A 213 17.79 8.05 17.09
CA ARG A 213 18.79 7.08 17.62
C ARG A 213 18.52 6.53 19.02
N ASN A 214 17.64 7.16 19.80
CA ASN A 214 17.19 6.65 21.10
C ASN A 214 15.76 7.16 21.37
N ARG A 215 14.79 6.63 20.63
CA ARG A 215 13.40 7.08 20.75
C ARG A 215 12.77 6.56 22.03
N GLU A 216 12.24 7.46 22.85
CA GLU A 216 11.33 7.10 23.92
C GLU A 216 10.08 6.43 23.31
N LYS A 217 9.47 5.50 24.05
CA LYS A 217 8.24 4.85 23.60
C LYS A 217 7.18 5.93 23.43
N THR A 218 6.52 5.92 22.28
CA THR A 218 5.37 6.80 22.04
C THR A 218 4.23 6.44 23.01
N VAL A 219 3.36 7.40 23.31
CA VAL A 219 2.17 7.13 24.14
C VAL A 219 1.32 5.99 23.57
N TRP A 220 1.25 5.87 22.25
CA TRP A 220 0.51 4.80 21.57
C TRP A 220 1.15 3.42 21.79
N GLU A 221 2.49 3.35 21.82
CA GLU A 221 3.22 2.14 22.19
C GLU A 221 2.99 1.80 23.67
N ALA A 222 2.97 2.79 24.57
CA ALA A 222 2.65 2.56 25.98
C ALA A 222 1.25 1.98 26.18
N ILE A 223 0.23 2.58 25.55
CA ILE A 223 -1.16 2.10 25.61
C ILE A 223 -1.29 0.70 25.01
N ALA A 224 -0.70 0.45 23.84
CA ALA A 224 -0.76 -0.86 23.20
C ALA A 224 -0.12 -1.95 24.07
N ASN A 225 1.00 -1.65 24.71
CA ASN A 225 1.66 -2.60 25.62
C ASN A 225 0.78 -2.92 26.83
N LEU A 226 0.21 -1.91 27.49
CA LEU A 226 -0.63 -2.11 28.67
C LEU A 226 -1.95 -2.83 28.33
N TRP A 227 -2.55 -2.52 27.18
CA TRP A 227 -3.77 -3.20 26.74
C TRP A 227 -3.54 -4.70 26.51
N ASN A 228 -2.38 -5.05 25.91
CA ASN A 228 -1.99 -6.44 25.66
C ASN A 228 -1.44 -7.17 26.90
N ASP A 229 -1.22 -6.48 28.03
CA ASP A 229 -0.63 -7.06 29.23
C ASP A 229 -1.62 -8.01 29.93
N PRO A 230 -1.32 -9.32 30.03
CA PRO A 230 -2.17 -10.26 30.77
C PRO A 230 -2.34 -9.91 32.25
N GLY A 231 -1.36 -9.24 32.86
CA GLY A 231 -1.40 -8.81 34.26
C GLY A 231 -2.28 -7.58 34.50
N PHE A 232 -2.64 -6.84 33.45
CA PHE A 232 -3.51 -5.68 33.58
C PHE A 232 -4.97 -6.15 33.69
N ALA A 233 -5.57 -5.99 34.87
CA ALA A 233 -6.95 -6.40 35.17
C ALA A 233 -7.77 -5.24 35.77
N PRO A 234 -8.05 -4.19 35.00
CA PRO A 234 -8.77 -3.03 35.49
C PRO A 234 -10.25 -3.33 35.78
N VAL A 235 -10.84 -2.52 36.66
CA VAL A 235 -12.25 -2.58 37.04
C VAL A 235 -12.85 -1.19 36.90
N THR A 236 -14.00 -1.07 36.20
CA THR A 236 -14.72 0.19 36.14
C THR A 236 -15.32 0.52 37.50
N GLU A 237 -15.26 1.79 37.88
CA GLU A 237 -16.02 2.28 39.03
C GLU A 237 -17.52 2.08 38.77
N GLY A 238 -18.22 1.56 39.78
CA GLY A 238 -19.67 1.35 39.76
C GLY A 238 -20.37 2.30 40.71
N GLY A 239 -21.68 2.15 40.85
CA GLY A 239 -22.49 2.95 41.77
C GLY A 239 -22.90 4.32 41.25
N LEU A 240 -22.65 4.62 39.96
CA LEU A 240 -23.04 5.86 39.30
C LEU A 240 -24.51 5.78 38.82
N ALA A 241 -25.42 5.58 39.77
CA ALA A 241 -26.84 5.38 39.51
C ALA A 241 -27.53 6.62 38.92
N GLU A 242 -26.95 7.80 39.14
CA GLU A 242 -27.39 9.09 38.62
C GLU A 242 -27.17 9.25 37.11
N LEU A 243 -26.28 8.45 36.50
CA LEU A 243 -25.98 8.54 35.06
C LEU A 243 -26.90 7.62 34.23
N HIS A 244 -26.81 6.31 34.47
CA HIS A 244 -27.60 5.29 33.77
C HIS A 244 -27.50 3.95 34.51
N PHE A 245 -28.50 3.08 34.37
CA PHE A 245 -28.51 1.77 35.05
C PHE A 245 -27.31 0.89 34.68
N ASP A 246 -26.74 1.06 33.48
CA ASP A 246 -25.55 0.34 33.03
C ASP A 246 -24.26 0.72 33.78
N PHE A 247 -24.22 1.87 34.46
CA PHE A 247 -23.07 2.31 35.26
C PHE A 247 -23.20 1.97 36.75
N ILE A 248 -24.31 1.34 37.15
CA ILE A 248 -24.47 0.83 38.51
C ILE A 248 -23.48 -0.32 38.80
N PRO A 249 -23.37 -1.37 37.96
CA PRO A 249 -22.43 -2.45 38.23
C PRO A 249 -20.99 -2.07 37.86
N SER A 250 -20.04 -2.41 38.74
CA SER A 250 -18.62 -2.44 38.37
C SER A 250 -18.35 -3.55 37.35
N ILE A 251 -17.53 -3.26 36.35
CA ILE A 251 -17.19 -4.17 35.26
C ILE A 251 -15.69 -4.46 35.32
N ALA A 252 -15.33 -5.68 35.68
CA ALA A 252 -13.95 -6.15 35.55
C ALA A 252 -13.64 -6.44 34.07
N VAL A 253 -12.50 -5.95 33.60
CA VAL A 253 -12.07 -6.09 32.20
C VAL A 253 -10.68 -6.72 32.10
N PRO A 254 -10.49 -7.96 32.59
CA PRO A 254 -9.20 -8.65 32.53
C PRO A 254 -8.87 -9.11 31.10
N TYR A 255 -7.63 -9.54 30.86
CA TYR A 255 -7.13 -9.85 29.52
C TYR A 255 -7.91 -10.99 28.84
N GLU A 256 -8.42 -11.95 29.62
CA GLU A 256 -9.19 -13.09 29.12
C GLU A 256 -10.46 -12.67 28.37
N LYS A 257 -11.03 -11.51 28.68
CA LYS A 257 -12.21 -10.97 27.97
C LYS A 257 -11.87 -10.46 26.57
N VAL A 258 -10.61 -10.15 26.32
CA VAL A 258 -10.13 -9.58 25.05
C VAL A 258 -9.12 -10.49 24.33
N SER A 259 -8.75 -11.62 24.92
CA SER A 259 -7.69 -12.51 24.42
C SER A 259 -8.02 -13.18 23.08
N SER A 260 -9.31 -13.35 22.77
CA SER A 260 -9.78 -13.84 21.47
C SER A 260 -9.77 -12.77 20.37
N MET A 261 -9.57 -11.51 20.75
CA MET A 261 -9.55 -10.37 19.84
C MET A 261 -8.13 -10.12 19.30
N ASN A 262 -8.03 -9.32 18.23
CA ASN A 262 -6.72 -8.96 17.70
C ASN A 262 -5.96 -8.11 18.73
N PRO A 263 -4.65 -8.36 18.91
CA PRO A 263 -3.84 -7.59 19.84
C PRO A 263 -3.77 -6.12 19.43
N ALA A 264 -3.65 -5.24 20.41
CA ALA A 264 -3.48 -3.81 20.18
C ALA A 264 -2.13 -3.54 19.52
N THR A 265 -2.13 -2.85 18.37
CA THR A 265 -0.91 -2.23 17.81
C THR A 265 -0.94 -0.72 18.05
N PRO A 266 0.20 -0.02 18.10
CA PRO A 266 0.22 1.43 18.35
C PRO A 266 -0.65 2.21 17.34
N GLN A 267 -0.54 1.88 16.05
CA GLN A 267 -1.34 2.50 15.00
C GLN A 267 -2.84 2.20 15.16
N PHE A 268 -3.17 0.95 15.51
CA PHE A 268 -4.55 0.55 15.69
C PHE A 268 -5.20 1.27 16.89
N VAL A 269 -4.47 1.37 18.01
CA VAL A 269 -4.87 2.13 19.19
C VAL A 269 -5.11 3.59 18.85
N GLN A 270 -4.17 4.23 18.15
CA GLN A 270 -4.31 5.62 17.72
C GLN A 270 -5.57 5.81 16.86
N ASN A 271 -5.77 4.95 15.86
CA ASN A 271 -6.94 5.01 14.98
C ASN A 271 -8.25 4.84 15.74
N LYS A 272 -8.30 3.90 16.71
CA LYS A 272 -9.50 3.66 17.53
C LYS A 272 -9.81 4.85 18.44
N ILE A 273 -8.80 5.41 19.12
CA ILE A 273 -8.98 6.58 19.99
C ILE A 273 -9.43 7.79 19.18
N THR A 274 -8.78 8.08 18.06
CA THR A 274 -9.20 9.18 17.17
C THR A 274 -10.63 8.99 16.69
N GLY A 275 -11.02 7.77 16.28
CA GLY A 275 -12.39 7.46 15.87
C GLY A 275 -13.43 7.65 16.98
N MET A 276 -13.11 7.23 18.21
CA MET A 276 -13.96 7.46 19.39
C MET A 276 -14.14 8.94 19.66
N VAL A 277 -13.05 9.72 19.69
CA VAL A 277 -13.09 11.17 19.94
C VAL A 277 -13.92 11.89 18.88
N THR A 278 -13.68 11.62 17.59
CA THR A 278 -14.45 12.24 16.50
C THR A 278 -15.94 11.90 16.59
N SER A 279 -16.28 10.66 16.95
CA SER A 279 -17.66 10.23 17.13
C SER A 279 -18.34 10.94 18.31
N LEU A 280 -17.65 11.03 19.45
CA LEU A 280 -18.14 11.73 20.64
C LEU A 280 -18.34 13.22 20.38
N THR A 281 -17.36 13.90 19.76
CA THR A 281 -17.49 15.31 19.40
C THR A 281 -18.73 15.56 18.53
N ARG A 282 -18.98 14.69 17.54
CA ARG A 282 -20.18 14.79 16.70
C ARG A 282 -21.47 14.60 17.49
N ILE A 283 -21.52 13.61 18.40
CA ILE A 283 -22.69 13.34 19.23
C ILE A 283 -22.97 14.54 20.15
N ILE A 284 -21.95 15.05 20.84
CA ILE A 284 -22.06 16.21 21.74
C ILE A 284 -22.56 17.42 20.96
N SER A 285 -21.95 17.76 19.82
CA SER A 285 -22.40 18.90 19.01
C SER A 285 -23.84 18.77 18.51
N ASN A 286 -24.30 17.56 18.21
CA ASN A 286 -25.69 17.33 17.82
C ASN A 286 -26.64 17.44 19.02
N TRP A 287 -26.24 16.95 20.19
CA TRP A 287 -27.00 17.07 21.44
C TRP A 287 -27.14 18.54 21.87
N GLU A 288 -26.05 19.32 21.82
CA GLU A 288 -26.06 20.76 22.11
C GLU A 288 -27.03 21.52 21.18
N ARG A 289 -27.00 21.21 19.88
CA ARG A 289 -27.91 21.83 18.89
C ARG A 289 -29.37 21.42 19.04
N SER A 290 -29.65 20.31 19.73
CA SER A 290 -31.03 19.81 19.90
C SER A 290 -31.84 20.62 20.91
N GLY A 291 -31.22 21.56 21.63
CA GLY A 291 -31.87 22.33 22.71
C GLY A 291 -32.03 21.55 24.02
N GLN A 292 -31.62 20.28 24.06
CA GLN A 292 -31.48 19.47 25.27
C GLN A 292 -30.10 19.59 25.92
N GLY A 293 -29.23 20.43 25.35
CA GLY A 293 -27.89 20.71 25.87
C GLY A 293 -27.89 21.55 27.15
N ASP A 294 -26.72 21.76 27.75
CA ASP A 294 -26.48 22.60 28.95
C ASP A 294 -26.77 24.11 28.75
N GLY A 295 -27.34 24.47 27.60
CA GLY A 295 -27.81 25.81 27.24
C GLY A 295 -29.19 25.80 26.57
N GLY A 296 -30.03 24.79 26.84
CA GLY A 296 -31.37 24.70 26.30
C GLY A 296 -32.19 25.96 26.54
N PHE A 297 -32.81 26.50 25.48
CA PHE A 297 -33.68 27.67 25.55
C PHE A 297 -34.82 27.38 26.55
N HIS A 298 -34.75 28.00 27.73
CA HIS A 298 -35.97 28.30 28.47
C HIS A 298 -36.67 29.38 27.65
N GLU A 299 -37.90 29.12 27.21
CA GLU A 299 -38.74 30.08 26.50
C GLU A 299 -39.03 31.26 27.42
N ASP A 300 -38.10 32.21 27.52
CA ASP A 300 -38.36 33.54 28.05
C ASP A 300 -38.07 34.56 26.95
N GLY A 301 -39.14 34.99 26.30
CA GLY A 301 -39.25 36.31 25.69
C GLY A 301 -38.48 36.54 24.39
N ALA A 302 -39.24 36.64 23.30
CA ALA A 302 -38.81 37.17 22.02
C ALA A 302 -37.95 38.45 22.14
N ILE A 303 -36.90 38.55 21.33
CA ILE A 303 -36.53 39.74 20.53
C ILE A 303 -35.68 39.26 19.34
N GLU A 304 -36.15 39.57 18.13
CA GLU A 304 -35.36 39.54 16.89
C GLU A 304 -34.15 40.47 17.01
N SER A 305 -32.97 40.01 16.60
CA SER A 305 -32.15 40.78 15.66
C SER A 305 -31.17 39.85 14.95
N GLY A 306 -31.19 39.90 13.62
CA GLY A 306 -30.17 39.27 12.80
C GLY A 306 -28.93 40.16 12.70
N MET A 307 -27.76 39.55 12.65
CA MET A 307 -26.70 39.84 11.67
C MET A 307 -25.54 38.87 11.90
N ALA A 308 -25.09 38.28 10.81
CA ALA A 308 -23.97 37.35 10.77
C ALA A 308 -22.64 38.07 11.08
N ASP A 309 -21.77 37.42 11.85
CA ASP A 309 -20.34 37.53 11.59
C ASP A 309 -19.62 36.19 11.84
N ARG A 310 -18.79 35.84 10.86
CA ARG A 310 -17.94 34.67 10.80
C ARG A 310 -16.65 34.99 11.56
N SER A 311 -16.38 34.31 12.67
CA SER A 311 -14.98 34.09 13.08
C SER A 311 -14.83 32.83 13.92
N THR A 312 -14.46 31.74 13.23
CA THR A 312 -14.20 30.40 13.76
C THR A 312 -12.83 30.29 14.44
N ALA A 313 -12.36 31.31 15.17
CA ALA A 313 -10.95 31.40 15.59
C ALA A 313 -10.71 31.81 17.06
N HIS A 314 -11.66 31.56 17.98
CA HIS A 314 -11.43 31.92 19.40
C HIS A 314 -11.92 30.94 20.49
N LEU A 315 -12.26 29.70 20.14
CA LEU A 315 -12.78 28.71 21.10
C LEU A 315 -11.75 27.73 21.67
N LEU A 316 -10.45 28.06 21.59
CA LEU A 316 -9.36 27.24 22.16
C LEU A 316 -8.72 27.80 23.44
N VAL A 317 -9.26 28.86 24.05
CA VAL A 317 -8.59 29.56 25.18
C VAL A 317 -9.41 29.63 26.48
N LYS A 318 -10.62 29.05 26.57
CA LYS A 318 -11.36 29.04 27.84
C LYS A 318 -12.09 27.73 28.09
N MET A 319 -11.38 26.75 28.64
CA MET A 319 -11.97 25.89 29.66
C MET A 319 -11.43 26.37 31.01
N PRO A 320 -12.25 27.03 31.86
CA PRO A 320 -11.89 27.26 33.24
C PRO A 320 -11.91 25.93 34.00
N ASN A 321 -10.90 25.76 34.87
CA ASN A 321 -10.80 24.76 35.92
C ASN A 321 -12.17 24.40 36.55
N ALA A 322 -12.72 23.25 36.19
CA ALA A 322 -13.68 22.51 37.01
C ALA A 322 -12.95 21.36 37.73
N HIS A 323 -11.92 21.69 38.49
CA HIS A 323 -11.29 20.81 39.47
C HIS A 323 -11.09 21.62 40.75
N SER A 324 -12.18 21.88 41.48
CA SER A 324 -12.13 22.18 42.93
C SER A 324 -13.54 22.28 43.51
N THR A 325 -14.32 21.21 43.53
CA THR A 325 -15.35 21.02 44.57
C THR A 325 -15.72 19.54 44.66
N LEU A 326 -15.02 18.79 45.52
CA LEU A 326 -15.51 17.63 46.29
C LEU A 326 -14.33 16.83 46.87
N ILE A 327 -13.49 17.50 47.67
CA ILE A 327 -12.76 16.85 48.76
C ILE A 327 -12.90 17.76 49.97
N ARG A 328 -13.95 17.52 50.77
CA ARG A 328 -14.05 17.82 52.21
C ARG A 328 -15.37 17.28 52.77
N SER A 329 -15.41 15.98 53.01
CA SER A 329 -16.00 15.38 54.21
C SER A 329 -15.63 13.91 54.27
N CYS A 330 -15.03 13.51 55.40
CA CYS A 330 -14.58 12.17 55.80
C CYS A 330 -13.32 11.68 55.07
N GLU A 331 -12.10 11.68 55.64
CA GLU A 331 -11.61 11.77 57.04
C GLU A 331 -10.55 12.88 57.20
#